data_AF-A0A067BNE7-F1
#
_entry.id   AF-A0A067BNE7-F1
#
_cell.length_a   1.000
_cell.length_b   1.000
_cell.length_c   1.000
_cell.angle_alpha   90.00
_cell.angle_beta   90.00
_cell.angle_gamma   90.00
#
_symmetry.space_group_name_H-M   'P 1'
#
loop_
_entity.id
_entity.type
_entity.pdbx_description
1 polymer ?
#
loop_
_entity_poly.entity_id
_entity_poly.type
_entity_poly.pdbx_seq_one_letter_code
_entity_poly.pdbx_strand_id
1 'polypeptide(L)'
;MEKIRNAEYDFPSPYFDDISPSAKDLIAKMLLVNPDARLSASDVLAHPWLADVATPMPQLRFVGTNLHDRREKTRAKFKRSVNAIMAINKTGRLAGNKSQRNV
;
A
#
# COMPACT_ATOMS: atom_id res chain seq x y z
N MET A 1 -18.06 2.22 -7.69
CA MET A 1 -18.54 0.85 -7.95
C MET A 1 -18.34 0.43 -9.42
N GLU A 2 -18.26 1.36 -10.37
CA GLU A 2 -18.08 1.07 -11.80
C GLU A 2 -16.85 0.20 -12.09
N LYS A 3 -15.69 0.51 -11.48
CA LYS A 3 -14.47 -0.29 -11.65
C LYS A 3 -14.64 -1.77 -11.31
N ILE A 4 -15.38 -2.08 -10.24
CA ILE A 4 -15.66 -3.47 -9.84
C ILE A 4 -16.63 -4.11 -10.83
N ARG A 5 -17.68 -3.39 -11.23
CA ARG A 5 -18.69 -3.89 -12.18
C ARG A 5 -18.09 -4.20 -13.55
N ASN A 6 -17.11 -3.43 -13.98
CA ASN A 6 -16.46 -3.56 -15.28
C ASN A 6 -15.19 -4.41 -15.24
N ALA A 7 -14.81 -4.93 -14.06
CA ALA A 7 -13.51 -5.55 -13.81
C ALA A 7 -12.33 -4.70 -14.35
N GLU A 8 -12.38 -3.39 -14.10
CA GLU A 8 -11.33 -2.45 -14.46
C GLU A 8 -10.25 -2.44 -13.37
N TYR A 9 -9.11 -3.03 -13.67
CA TYR A 9 -7.91 -3.04 -12.84
C TYR A 9 -6.66 -3.00 -13.72
N ASP A 10 -5.57 -2.50 -13.14
CA ASP A 10 -4.28 -2.39 -13.81
C ASP A 10 -3.19 -3.06 -12.96
N PHE A 11 -2.03 -3.29 -13.58
CA PHE A 11 -0.81 -3.76 -12.91
C PHE A 11 0.19 -2.60 -12.82
N PRO A 12 0.06 -1.71 -11.81
CA PRO A 12 0.82 -0.46 -11.77
C PRO A 12 2.31 -0.69 -11.49
N SER A 13 3.16 0.05 -12.20
CA SER A 13 4.57 0.23 -11.87
C SER A 13 4.71 1.11 -10.60
N PRO A 14 5.70 0.86 -9.73
CA PRO A 14 6.75 -0.17 -9.83
C PRO A 14 6.35 -1.54 -9.24
N TYR A 15 5.14 -1.65 -8.69
CA TYR A 15 4.75 -2.77 -7.83
C TYR A 15 4.64 -4.11 -8.56
N PHE A 16 4.24 -4.09 -9.84
CA PHE A 16 4.04 -5.28 -10.66
C PHE A 16 5.16 -5.53 -11.67
N ASP A 17 6.23 -4.74 -11.67
CA ASP A 17 7.29 -4.85 -12.68
C ASP A 17 8.06 -6.17 -12.52
N ASP A 18 8.33 -6.58 -11.28
CA ASP A 18 9.04 -7.83 -10.95
C ASP A 18 8.13 -9.08 -10.95
N ILE A 19 6.83 -8.92 -11.22
CA ILE A 19 5.85 -10.02 -11.17
C ILE A 19 5.80 -10.74 -12.52
N SER A 20 5.88 -12.08 -12.49
CA SER A 20 5.95 -12.90 -13.71
C SER A 20 4.69 -12.74 -14.59
N PRO A 21 4.82 -12.82 -15.93
CA PRO A 21 3.68 -12.74 -16.84
C PRO A 21 2.61 -13.80 -16.57
N SER A 22 3.02 -15.02 -16.22
CA SER A 22 2.10 -16.12 -15.90
C SER A 22 1.26 -15.83 -14.63
N ALA A 23 1.82 -15.11 -13.66
CA ALA A 23 1.08 -14.65 -12.49
C ALA A 23 -0.02 -13.66 -12.87
N LYS A 24 0.34 -12.68 -13.72
CA LYS A 24 -0.60 -11.65 -14.20
C LYS A 24 -1.72 -12.26 -15.04
N ASP A 25 -1.40 -13.25 -15.87
CA ASP A 25 -2.38 -14.02 -16.65
C ASP A 25 -3.37 -14.76 -15.74
N LEU A 26 -2.89 -15.43 -14.68
CA LEU A 26 -3.77 -16.07 -13.71
C LEU A 26 -4.73 -15.07 -13.06
N ILE A 27 -4.22 -13.94 -12.56
CA ILE A 27 -5.04 -12.88 -11.95
C ILE A 27 -6.11 -12.42 -12.95
N ALA A 28 -5.73 -12.25 -14.22
CA ALA A 28 -6.64 -11.77 -15.24
C ALA A 28 -7.80 -12.73 -15.53
N LYS A 29 -7.51 -14.03 -15.56
CA LYS A 29 -8.53 -15.09 -15.74
C LYS A 29 -9.39 -15.33 -14.51
N MET A 30 -8.94 -14.91 -13.32
CA MET A 30 -9.73 -14.94 -12.08
C MET A 30 -10.64 -13.72 -11.93
N LEU A 31 -10.21 -12.54 -12.41
CA LEU A 31 -10.93 -11.28 -12.27
C LEU A 31 -11.78 -10.93 -13.50
N LEU A 32 -12.55 -11.90 -14.01
CA LEU A 32 -13.49 -11.69 -15.12
C LEU A 32 -14.88 -11.25 -14.63
N VAL A 33 -15.53 -10.38 -15.43
CA VAL A 33 -16.92 -9.92 -15.21
C VAL A 33 -17.90 -11.10 -15.34
N ASN A 34 -17.75 -11.90 -16.39
CA ASN A 34 -18.57 -13.09 -16.60
C ASN A 34 -18.08 -14.22 -15.67
N PRO A 35 -18.91 -14.68 -14.70
CA PRO A 35 -18.53 -15.77 -13.80
C PRO A 35 -18.30 -17.10 -14.52
N ASP A 36 -19.02 -17.37 -15.63
CA ASP A 36 -18.89 -18.64 -16.36
C ASP A 36 -17.58 -18.72 -17.16
N ALA A 37 -16.96 -17.57 -17.44
CA ALA A 37 -15.65 -17.49 -18.08
C ALA A 37 -14.50 -17.55 -17.06
N ARG A 38 -14.80 -17.43 -15.76
CA ARG A 38 -13.80 -17.45 -14.69
C ARG A 38 -13.25 -18.86 -14.51
N LEU A 39 -11.94 -18.96 -14.28
CA LEU A 39 -11.34 -20.26 -13.94
C LEU A 39 -12.01 -20.87 -12.71
N SER A 40 -12.34 -22.15 -12.82
CA SER A 40 -12.74 -22.95 -11.66
C SER A 40 -11.54 -23.19 -10.74
N ALA A 41 -11.80 -23.60 -9.51
CA ALA A 41 -10.72 -23.93 -8.57
C ALA A 41 -9.78 -25.02 -9.14
N SER A 42 -10.31 -26.02 -9.84
CA SER A 42 -9.52 -27.04 -10.52
C SER A 42 -8.65 -26.46 -11.64
N ASP A 43 -9.17 -25.52 -12.43
CA ASP A 43 -8.40 -24.91 -13.52
C ASP A 43 -7.29 -24.00 -12.97
N VAL A 44 -7.54 -23.31 -11.84
CA VAL A 44 -6.51 -22.54 -11.14
C VAL A 44 -5.39 -23.45 -10.64
N LEU A 45 -5.73 -24.62 -10.10
CA LEU A 45 -4.74 -25.59 -9.65
C LEU A 45 -3.87 -26.14 -10.79
N ALA A 46 -4.47 -26.28 -11.98
CA ALA A 46 -3.77 -26.73 -13.19
C ALA A 46 -3.02 -25.59 -13.92
N HIS A 47 -3.19 -24.33 -13.51
CA HIS A 47 -2.60 -23.19 -14.21
C HIS A 47 -1.06 -23.22 -14.09
N PRO A 48 -0.30 -22.93 -15.17
CA PRO A 48 1.17 -23.02 -15.16
C PRO A 48 1.82 -22.24 -14.02
N TRP A 49 1.29 -21.07 -13.66
CA TRP A 49 1.81 -20.29 -12.55
C TRP A 49 1.83 -21.03 -11.20
N LEU A 50 0.89 -21.94 -10.97
CA LEU A 50 0.79 -22.71 -9.73
C LEU A 50 1.34 -24.14 -9.89
N ALA A 51 1.17 -24.74 -11.06
CA ALA A 51 1.65 -26.08 -11.36
C ALA A 51 3.18 -26.14 -11.55
N ASP A 52 3.79 -25.04 -12.00
CA ASP A 52 5.25 -24.96 -12.19
C ASP A 52 5.95 -24.54 -10.88
N VAL A 53 6.06 -25.50 -9.96
CA VAL A 53 6.74 -25.34 -8.66
C VAL A 53 8.26 -25.19 -8.81
N ALA A 54 8.82 -25.38 -10.01
CA ALA A 54 10.26 -25.35 -10.26
C ALA A 54 10.83 -23.93 -10.43
N THR A 55 9.98 -22.90 -10.52
CA THR A 55 10.45 -21.53 -10.67
C THR A 55 10.95 -20.97 -9.33
N PRO A 56 12.24 -20.62 -9.17
CA PRO A 56 12.73 -20.01 -7.95
C PRO A 56 12.01 -18.69 -7.70
N MET A 57 11.43 -18.54 -6.51
CA MET A 57 10.61 -17.39 -6.16
C MET A 57 11.48 -16.13 -6.11
N PRO A 58 11.28 -15.13 -6.99
CA PRO A 58 12.08 -13.92 -6.98
C PRO A 58 11.81 -13.14 -5.69
N GLN A 59 12.84 -12.48 -5.14
CA GLN A 59 12.65 -11.56 -4.02
C GLN A 59 11.88 -10.32 -4.50
N LEU A 60 10.58 -10.29 -4.22
CA LEU A 60 9.69 -9.21 -4.64
C LEU A 60 9.87 -7.98 -3.74
N ARG A 61 10.40 -6.90 -4.30
CA ARG A 61 10.80 -5.67 -3.58
C ARG A 61 9.67 -4.98 -2.81
N PHE A 62 8.42 -5.18 -3.25
CA PHE A 62 7.26 -4.45 -2.73
C PHE A 62 6.31 -5.30 -1.87
N VAL A 63 6.65 -6.56 -1.60
CA VAL A 63 5.80 -7.42 -0.75
C VAL A 63 5.90 -6.96 0.70
N GLY A 64 4.74 -6.69 1.32
CA GLY A 64 4.62 -6.23 2.71
C GLY A 64 4.81 -4.73 2.94
N THR A 65 5.53 -4.01 2.08
CA THR A 65 5.88 -2.59 2.28
C THR A 65 4.73 -1.62 1.98
N ASN A 66 3.81 -1.98 1.09
CA ASN A 66 2.68 -1.14 0.67
C ASN A 66 1.71 -0.78 1.82
N LEU A 67 1.64 -1.62 2.85
CA LEU A 67 0.78 -1.40 4.03
C LEU A 67 1.48 -0.52 5.09
N HIS A 68 2.80 -0.61 5.21
CA HIS A 68 3.59 0.15 6.20
C HIS A 68 3.61 1.65 5.89
N ASP A 69 3.69 1.98 4.61
CA ASP A 69 3.87 3.35 4.13
C ASP A 69 2.68 4.26 4.53
N ARG A 70 1.47 3.70 4.60
CA ARG A 70 0.26 4.43 5.04
C ARG A 70 0.27 4.70 6.55
N ARG A 71 0.71 3.74 7.36
CA ARG A 71 0.78 3.89 8.83
C ARG A 71 1.86 4.89 9.23
N GLU A 72 3.01 4.84 8.56
CA GLU A 72 4.13 5.73 8.85
C GLU A 72 3.85 7.17 8.42
N LYS A 73 3.28 7.39 7.24
CA LYS A 73 2.87 8.73 6.79
C LYS A 73 1.83 9.36 7.73
N THR A 74 0.85 8.60 8.21
CA THR A 74 -0.13 9.08 9.20
C THR A 74 0.54 9.43 10.54
N ARG A 75 1.47 8.60 11.03
CA ARG A 75 2.24 8.88 12.26
C ARG A 75 3.12 10.11 12.12
N ALA A 76 3.77 10.30 10.97
CA ALA A 76 4.63 11.45 10.71
C ALA A 76 3.83 12.76 10.68
N LYS A 77 2.65 12.78 10.05
CA LYS A 77 1.75 13.94 10.05
C LYS A 77 1.30 14.30 11.46
N PHE A 78 0.88 13.31 12.26
CA PHE A 78 0.48 13.53 13.66
C PHE A 78 1.63 14.11 14.50
N LYS A 79 2.84 13.53 14.42
CA LYS A 79 4.02 14.04 15.13
C LYS A 79 4.34 15.50 14.79
N ARG A 80 4.21 15.89 13.51
CA ARG A 80 4.42 17.28 13.08
C ARG A 80 3.43 18.24 13.75
N SER A 81 2.14 17.89 13.78
CA SER A 81 1.11 18.70 14.44
C SER A 81 1.36 18.84 15.95
N VAL A 82 1.70 17.74 16.63
CA VAL A 82 2.00 17.76 18.07
C VAL A 82 3.23 18.64 18.36
N ASN A 83 4.30 18.53 17.56
CA ASN A 83 5.49 19.35 17.71
C ASN A 83 5.21 20.84 17.49
N ALA A 84 4.34 21.20 16.54
CA ALA A 84 3.92 22.58 16.32
C ALA A 84 3.19 23.17 17.54
N ILE A 85 2.25 22.42 18.13
CA ILE A 85 1.52 22.83 19.35
C ILE A 85 2.48 23.04 20.51
N MET A 86 3.43 22.12 20.72
CA MET A 86 4.45 22.25 21.77
C MET A 86 5.33 23.50 21.56
N ALA A 87 5.70 23.82 20.32
CA ALA A 87 6.49 25.00 20.01
C ALA A 87 5.74 26.31 20.31
N ILE A 88 4.45 26.40 19.93
CA ILE A 88 3.58 27.55 20.22
C ILE A 88 3.48 27.79 21.73
N ASN A 89 3.24 26.73 22.50
CA ASN A 89 3.15 26.83 23.96
C ASN A 89 4.49 27.23 24.61
N LYS A 90 5.61 26.79 24.02
CA LYS A 90 6.95 27.14 24.51
C LYS A 90 7.29 28.61 24.26
N THR A 91 6.99 29.16 23.08
CA THR A 91 7.25 30.57 22.78
C THR A 91 6.32 31.52 23.52
N GLY A 92 5.06 31.16 23.73
CA GLY A 92 4.12 31.93 24.56
C GLY A 92 4.59 32.08 26.02
N ARG A 93 5.15 31.02 26.60
CA ARG A 93 5.75 31.06 27.95
C ARG A 93 7.01 31.92 28.05
N LEU A 94 7.82 31.96 26.99
CA LEU A 94 9.04 32.79 26.95
C LEU A 94 8.72 34.29 26.80
N ALA A 95 7.63 34.63 26.09
CA ALA A 95 7.15 36.00 25.98
C ALA A 95 6.53 36.53 27.28
N GLY A 96 5.89 35.66 28.08
CA GLY A 96 5.23 36.04 29.33
C GLY A 96 6.14 36.31 30.54
N ASN A 97 7.44 35.99 30.47
CA ASN A 97 8.33 36.05 31.64
C ASN A 97 9.23 37.31 31.71
N LYS A 98 8.98 38.33 30.88
CA LYS A 98 9.76 39.59 30.84
C LYS A 98 9.25 40.71 31.78
N SER A 99 8.26 40.45 32.64
CA SER A 99 7.66 41.51 33.49
C SER A 99 8.02 41.44 34.99
N GLN A 100 8.92 40.56 35.43
CA GLN A 100 9.30 40.45 36.85
C GLN A 100 10.82 40.32 37.04
N ARG A 101 11.58 41.32 36.60
CA ARG A 101 12.94 41.60 37.09
C ARG A 101 13.17 43.10 36.96
N ASN A 102 12.67 43.85 37.93
CA ASN A 102 13.11 45.19 38.31
C ASN A 102 12.31 45.61 39.54
N VAL A 103 12.75 45.17 40.72
CA VAL A 103 12.71 45.92 41.99
C VAL A 103 13.97 45.53 42.75
#